data_AF-A0A0R2XU92-F1
#
_entry.id   AF-A0A0R2XU92-F1
#
_cell.length_a   1.000
_cell.length_b   1.000
_cell.length_c   1.000
_cell.angle_alpha   90.00
_cell.angle_beta   90.00
_cell.angle_gamma   90.00
#
_symmetry.space_group_name_H-M   'P 1'
#
loop_
_entity.id
_entity.type
_entity.pdbx_description
1 polymer ?
#
loop_
_entity_poly.entity_id
_entity_poly.type
_entity_poly.pdbx_seq_one_letter_code
_entity_poly.pdbx_strand_id
1 'polypeptide(L)'
;GLACAKKPQLEASPIELEREGVSYSVDTLTQLRAADPDTDFVFVLGRDAFEGLPRWERWERLLDENLLAVVSRPGVSVSRESADLTQLKARQVASPEALFSAAAGKVILLDELQNPLSSSLVRAAIGKEGLTEDRGREGWLPSAVQAYIEMHELYRKSDNKD
;
A
#
# COMPACT_ATOMS: atom_id res chain seq x y z
N GLY A 1 9.79 10.42 -7.89
CA GLY A 1 10.52 9.70 -6.81
C GLY A 1 11.40 8.59 -7.37
N LEU A 2 12.46 8.18 -6.65
CA LEU A 2 13.47 7.22 -7.13
C LEU A 2 12.88 5.87 -7.59
N ALA A 3 11.91 5.33 -6.84
CA ALA A 3 11.27 4.06 -7.18
C ALA A 3 10.40 4.12 -8.44
N CYS A 4 9.81 5.28 -8.74
CA CYS A 4 8.89 5.48 -9.86
C CYS A 4 9.58 5.96 -11.14
N ALA A 5 10.85 6.38 -11.08
CA ALA A 5 11.53 7.10 -12.17
C ALA A 5 11.55 6.37 -13.54
N LYS A 6 11.45 5.03 -13.55
CA LYS A 6 11.42 4.21 -14.77
C LYS A 6 10.03 3.65 -15.10
N LYS A 7 8.98 4.12 -14.44
CA LYS A 7 7.60 3.63 -14.55
C LYS A 7 6.67 4.82 -14.77
N PRO A 8 6.37 5.20 -16.03
CA PRO A 8 5.62 6.42 -16.33
C PRO A 8 4.19 6.40 -15.79
N GLN A 9 3.64 5.23 -15.47
CA GLN A 9 2.31 5.07 -14.85
C GLN A 9 2.34 5.25 -13.33
N LEU A 10 3.50 5.45 -12.71
CA LEU A 10 3.65 5.57 -11.27
C LEU A 10 4.17 6.95 -10.89
N GLU A 11 3.54 7.55 -9.90
CA GLU A 11 3.95 8.80 -9.29
C GLU A 11 3.92 8.66 -7.76
N ALA A 12 4.82 9.38 -7.09
CA ALA A 12 4.80 9.49 -5.63
C ALA A 12 4.20 10.85 -5.29
N SER A 13 3.08 10.86 -4.57
CA SER A 13 2.43 12.10 -4.13
C SER A 13 2.91 12.52 -2.74
N PRO A 14 3.33 13.79 -2.53
CA PRO A 14 3.70 14.32 -1.22
C PRO A 14 2.50 14.77 -0.38
N ILE A 15 1.26 14.59 -0.87
CA ILE A 15 0.03 15.18 -0.31
C ILE A 15 -0.15 15.00 1.21
N GLU A 16 0.25 13.86 1.78
CA GLU A 16 0.18 13.63 3.22
C GLU A 16 1.34 14.24 4.01
N LEU A 17 2.50 14.45 3.37
CA LEU A 17 3.68 15.08 3.98
C LEU A 17 3.56 16.60 4.05
N GLU A 18 2.81 17.19 3.12
CA GLU A 18 2.53 18.63 3.07
C GLU A 18 1.40 19.05 4.02
N ARG A 19 0.68 18.07 4.58
CA ARG A 19 -0.40 18.31 5.54
C ARG A 19 0.15 18.44 6.95
N GLU A 20 -0.26 19.47 7.68
CA GLU A 20 0.04 19.59 9.10
C GLU A 20 -0.79 18.59 9.93
N GLY A 21 -0.15 17.99 10.94
CA GLY A 21 -0.81 17.08 11.87
C GLY A 21 -0.92 15.63 11.36
N VAL A 22 -1.85 14.88 11.95
CA VAL A 22 -2.07 13.46 11.59
C VAL A 22 -2.87 13.39 10.29
N SER A 23 -2.38 12.61 9.34
CA SER A 23 -3.11 12.31 8.10
C SER A 23 -3.97 11.06 8.26
N TYR A 24 -5.24 11.17 7.87
CA TYR A 24 -6.17 10.04 7.79
C TYR A 24 -6.46 9.74 6.31
N SER A 25 -6.50 8.45 5.95
CA SER A 25 -6.69 8.04 4.55
C SER A 25 -7.98 8.57 3.93
N VAL A 26 -9.05 8.70 4.72
CA VAL A 26 -10.31 9.30 4.27
C VAL A 26 -10.12 10.75 3.81
N ASP A 27 -9.35 11.56 4.55
CA ASP A 27 -9.11 12.96 4.21
C ASP A 27 -8.21 13.08 2.98
N THR A 28 -7.21 12.20 2.85
CA THR A 28 -6.35 12.11 1.66
C THR A 28 -7.16 11.81 0.40
N LEU A 29 -8.07 10.83 0.44
CA LEU A 29 -8.90 10.48 -0.72
C LEU A 29 -9.95 11.57 -1.03
N THR A 30 -10.48 12.25 -0.01
CA THR A 30 -11.34 13.43 -0.22
C THR A 30 -10.57 14.54 -0.93
N GLN A 31 -9.34 14.83 -0.50
CA GLN A 31 -8.52 15.88 -1.12
C GLN A 31 -8.13 15.53 -2.57
N LEU A 32 -7.75 14.27 -2.84
CA LEU A 32 -7.44 13.82 -4.20
C LEU A 32 -8.62 14.00 -5.16
N ARG A 33 -9.84 13.63 -4.72
CA ARG A 33 -11.04 13.81 -5.54
C ARG A 33 -11.46 15.25 -5.73
N ALA A 34 -11.23 16.10 -4.74
CA ALA A 34 -11.47 17.54 -4.90
C ALA A 34 -10.49 18.17 -5.90
N ALA A 35 -9.26 17.66 -5.99
CA ALA A 35 -8.25 18.14 -6.92
C ALA A 35 -8.47 17.64 -8.36
N ASP A 36 -9.06 16.45 -8.53
CA ASP A 36 -9.38 15.88 -9.84
C ASP A 36 -10.78 15.22 -9.85
N PRO A 37 -11.87 16.01 -10.00
CA PRO A 37 -13.24 15.52 -9.89
C PRO A 37 -13.68 14.56 -11.00
N ASP A 38 -12.99 14.57 -12.14
CA ASP A 38 -13.34 13.76 -13.32
C ASP A 38 -12.60 12.41 -13.36
N THR A 39 -11.79 12.13 -12.33
CA THR A 39 -11.00 10.91 -12.21
C THR A 39 -11.59 9.95 -11.17
N ASP A 40 -11.75 8.68 -11.57
CA ASP A 40 -12.08 7.60 -10.65
C ASP A 40 -10.85 7.19 -9.82
N PHE A 41 -10.97 7.27 -8.50
CA PHE A 41 -9.93 6.83 -7.58
C PHE A 41 -10.26 5.47 -6.97
N VAL A 42 -9.27 4.56 -7.00
CA VAL A 42 -9.32 3.28 -6.30
C VAL A 42 -8.26 3.28 -5.21
N PHE A 43 -8.68 3.08 -3.96
CA PHE A 43 -7.78 2.93 -2.84
C PHE A 43 -7.25 1.49 -2.77
N VAL A 44 -5.97 1.33 -3.11
CA VAL A 44 -5.29 0.03 -3.11
C VAL A 44 -4.65 -0.20 -1.76
N LEU A 45 -4.97 -1.32 -1.11
CA LEU A 45 -4.39 -1.70 0.18
C LEU A 45 -4.15 -3.21 0.26
N GLY A 46 -3.19 -3.60 1.10
CA GLY A 46 -2.97 -5.00 1.40
C GLY A 46 -4.09 -5.57 2.27
N ARG A 47 -4.32 -6.87 2.18
CA ARG A 47 -5.32 -7.57 2.98
C ARG A 47 -5.10 -7.41 4.48
N ASP A 48 -3.86 -7.39 4.97
CA ASP A 48 -3.61 -7.19 6.42
C ASP A 48 -4.05 -5.79 6.89
N ALA A 49 -3.98 -4.78 6.01
CA ALA A 49 -4.50 -3.46 6.29
C ALA A 49 -6.04 -3.47 6.27
N PHE A 50 -6.65 -4.16 5.29
CA PHE A 50 -8.11 -4.33 5.23
C PHE A 50 -8.66 -5.08 6.45
N GLU A 51 -7.98 -6.13 6.89
CA GLU A 51 -8.30 -6.90 8.10
C GLU A 51 -8.41 -5.97 9.32
N GLY A 52 -7.45 -5.06 9.45
CA GLY A 52 -7.40 -4.05 10.49
C GLY A 52 -8.25 -2.80 10.27
N LEU A 53 -8.92 -2.68 9.12
CA LEU A 53 -9.63 -1.46 8.69
C LEU A 53 -10.66 -0.95 9.71
N PRO A 54 -11.45 -1.80 10.41
CA PRO A 54 -12.40 -1.33 11.43
C PRO A 54 -11.79 -0.58 12.62
N ARG A 55 -10.45 -0.55 12.73
CA ARG A 55 -9.71 0.23 13.75
C ARG A 55 -9.24 1.59 13.25
N TRP A 56 -9.43 1.89 11.97
CA TRP A 56 -8.98 3.16 11.37
C TRP A 56 -9.99 4.26 11.70
N GLU A 57 -9.49 5.49 11.75
CA GLU A 57 -10.34 6.67 11.91
C GLU A 57 -11.32 6.80 10.75
N ARG A 58 -12.62 6.90 11.05
CA ARG A 58 -13.70 7.07 10.05
C ARG A 58 -13.67 6.01 8.94
N TRP A 59 -13.35 4.76 9.28
CA TRP A 59 -13.25 3.65 8.32
C TRP A 59 -14.55 3.37 7.56
N GLU A 60 -15.72 3.60 8.17
CA GLU A 60 -17.03 3.43 7.50
C GLU A 60 -17.15 4.41 6.32
N ARG A 61 -16.82 5.69 6.53
CA ARG A 61 -16.78 6.69 5.46
C ARG A 61 -15.77 6.32 4.38
N LEU A 62 -14.61 5.78 4.76
CA LEU A 62 -13.64 5.29 3.79
C LEU A 62 -14.28 4.22 2.87
N LEU A 63 -14.98 3.24 3.44
CA LEU A 63 -15.64 2.19 2.66
C LEU A 63 -16.82 2.70 1.84
N ASP A 64 -17.63 3.60 2.39
CA ASP A 64 -18.86 4.07 1.73
C ASP A 64 -18.56 5.05 0.59
N GLU A 65 -17.54 5.87 0.76
CA GLU A 65 -17.23 6.93 -0.20
C GLU A 65 -16.20 6.51 -1.24
N ASN A 66 -15.53 5.35 -1.14
CA ASN A 66 -14.43 4.98 -2.05
C ASN A 66 -14.62 3.62 -2.73
N LEU A 67 -13.92 3.43 -3.84
CA LEU A 67 -13.66 2.12 -4.42
C LEU A 67 -12.37 1.57 -3.83
N LEU A 68 -12.36 0.30 -3.41
CA LEU A 68 -11.18 -0.33 -2.81
C LEU A 68 -10.72 -1.54 -3.63
N ALA A 69 -9.41 -1.70 -3.75
CA ALA A 69 -8.78 -2.91 -4.25
C ALA A 69 -7.92 -3.54 -3.15
N VAL A 70 -8.34 -4.70 -2.66
CA VAL A 70 -7.66 -5.41 -1.57
C VAL A 70 -6.76 -6.48 -2.14
N VAL A 71 -5.45 -6.25 -2.03
CA VAL A 71 -4.42 -7.15 -2.55
C VAL A 71 -4.07 -8.21 -1.50
N SER A 72 -4.19 -9.48 -1.86
CA SER A 72 -3.93 -10.63 -1.00
C SER A 72 -2.83 -11.51 -1.56
N ARG A 73 -2.11 -12.19 -0.66
CA ARG A 73 -1.24 -13.31 -1.03
C ARG A 73 -2.11 -14.56 -1.27
N PRO A 74 -1.68 -15.50 -2.12
CA PRO A 74 -2.44 -16.72 -2.38
C PRO A 74 -2.73 -17.52 -1.11
N GLY A 75 -3.96 -18.05 -1.01
CA GLY A 75 -4.36 -18.97 0.07
C GLY A 75 -4.72 -18.31 1.39
N VAL A 76 -4.81 -16.98 1.46
CA VAL A 76 -5.11 -16.27 2.71
C VAL A 76 -6.37 -15.40 2.54
N SER A 77 -7.48 -15.74 3.21
CA SER A 77 -8.75 -14.98 3.20
C SER A 77 -8.91 -13.97 4.35
N VAL A 78 -9.67 -12.90 4.12
CA VAL A 78 -10.10 -11.96 5.18
C VAL A 78 -10.86 -12.75 6.27
N SER A 79 -10.66 -12.41 7.55
CA SER A 79 -11.37 -13.09 8.63
C SER A 79 -12.87 -12.83 8.54
N ARG A 80 -13.64 -13.74 9.14
CA ARG A 80 -15.10 -13.58 9.20
C ARG A 80 -15.52 -12.30 9.91
N GLU A 81 -14.84 -11.94 11.00
CA GLU A 81 -15.16 -10.75 11.77
C GLU A 81 -14.95 -9.47 10.95
N SER A 82 -13.79 -9.34 10.31
CA SER A 82 -13.51 -8.19 9.46
C SER A 82 -14.43 -8.16 8.23
N ALA A 83 -14.71 -9.32 7.62
CA ALA A 83 -15.65 -9.41 6.50
C ALA A 83 -17.08 -9.00 6.89
N ASP A 84 -17.53 -9.37 8.09
CA ASP A 84 -18.87 -9.02 8.60
C ASP A 84 -18.95 -7.51 8.93
N LEU A 85 -17.96 -6.95 9.65
CA LEU A 85 -17.89 -5.52 9.97
C LEU A 85 -17.83 -4.65 8.72
N THR A 86 -16.99 -5.02 7.75
CA THR A 86 -16.84 -4.29 6.49
C THR A 86 -17.97 -4.54 5.50
N GLN A 87 -18.91 -5.44 5.82
CA GLN A 87 -19.98 -5.89 4.93
C GLN A 87 -19.43 -6.39 3.58
N LEU A 88 -18.24 -7.01 3.59
CA LEU A 88 -17.48 -7.36 2.40
C LEU A 88 -18.32 -8.14 1.39
N LYS A 89 -19.14 -9.09 1.84
CA LYS A 89 -20.01 -9.89 0.96
C LYS A 89 -20.97 -9.05 0.11
N ALA A 90 -21.47 -7.92 0.63
CA ALA A 90 -22.38 -7.03 -0.10
C ALA A 90 -21.65 -6.02 -0.99
N ARG A 91 -20.40 -5.70 -0.65
CA ARG A 91 -19.56 -4.73 -1.36
C ARG A 91 -18.69 -5.36 -2.44
N GLN A 92 -18.39 -6.64 -2.32
CA GLN A 92 -17.47 -7.33 -3.22
C GLN A 92 -18.02 -7.40 -4.64
N VAL A 93 -17.17 -7.07 -5.61
CA VAL A 93 -17.40 -7.27 -7.04
C VAL A 93 -16.37 -8.24 -7.62
N ALA A 94 -16.72 -8.88 -8.74
CA ALA A 94 -15.91 -9.93 -9.35
C ALA A 94 -15.00 -9.44 -10.48
N SER A 95 -15.12 -8.19 -10.92
CA SER A 95 -14.32 -7.68 -12.04
C SER A 95 -14.01 -6.18 -11.89
N PRO A 96 -12.92 -5.70 -12.52
CA PRO A 96 -12.61 -4.27 -12.56
C PRO A 96 -13.72 -3.44 -13.21
N GLU A 97 -14.38 -3.96 -14.25
CA GLU A 97 -15.47 -3.25 -14.94
C GLU A 97 -16.65 -3.01 -14.00
N ALA A 98 -17.00 -4.00 -13.17
CA ALA A 98 -18.03 -3.85 -12.15
C ALA A 98 -17.63 -2.88 -11.03
N LEU A 99 -16.32 -2.79 -10.73
CA LEU A 99 -15.79 -1.82 -9.77
C LEU A 99 -15.94 -0.39 -10.31
N PHE A 100 -15.46 -0.13 -11.52
CA PHE A 100 -15.50 1.20 -12.15
C PHE A 100 -16.90 1.62 -12.61
N SER A 101 -17.85 0.69 -12.73
CA SER A 101 -19.26 1.03 -12.99
C SER A 101 -19.99 1.57 -11.75
N ALA A 102 -19.40 1.42 -10.56
CA ALA A 102 -19.97 1.92 -9.32
C ALA A 102 -19.38 3.28 -8.95
N ALA A 103 -20.21 4.19 -8.43
CA ALA A 103 -19.74 5.49 -7.98
C ALA A 103 -18.84 5.42 -6.73
N ALA A 104 -19.14 4.48 -5.82
CA ALA A 104 -18.38 4.25 -4.58
C ALA A 104 -18.85 2.93 -3.92
N GLY A 105 -18.24 2.56 -2.80
CA GLY A 105 -18.79 1.52 -1.91
C GLY A 105 -18.42 0.09 -2.27
N LYS A 106 -17.66 -0.11 -3.35
CA LYS A 106 -17.34 -1.43 -3.89
C LYS A 106 -15.89 -1.83 -3.62
N VAL A 107 -15.71 -3.13 -3.42
CA VAL A 107 -14.43 -3.74 -3.10
C VAL A 107 -14.13 -4.82 -4.13
N ILE A 108 -12.93 -4.83 -4.71
CA ILE A 108 -12.41 -5.98 -5.47
C ILE A 108 -11.31 -6.66 -4.66
N LEU A 109 -11.33 -7.99 -4.63
CA LEU A 109 -10.24 -8.78 -4.06
C LEU A 109 -9.29 -9.19 -5.18
N LEU A 110 -8.00 -8.97 -4.99
CA LEU A 110 -6.93 -9.32 -5.94
C LEU A 110 -5.98 -10.30 -5.26
N ASP A 111 -6.15 -11.59 -5.52
CA ASP A 111 -5.60 -12.72 -4.76
C ASP A 111 -4.38 -13.40 -5.42
N GLU A 112 -3.82 -12.77 -6.45
CA GLU A 112 -2.75 -13.34 -7.28
C GLU A 112 -1.35 -12.74 -7.05
N LEU A 113 -1.17 -11.80 -6.10
CA LEU A 113 0.13 -11.16 -5.94
C LEU A 113 1.12 -12.06 -5.20
N GLN A 114 1.99 -12.73 -5.96
CA GLN A 114 3.16 -13.43 -5.44
C GLN A 114 4.34 -12.47 -5.29
N ASN A 115 4.48 -11.88 -4.09
CA ASN A 115 5.70 -11.17 -3.72
C ASN A 115 6.17 -11.65 -2.33
N PRO A 116 7.28 -12.41 -2.26
CA PRO A 116 7.81 -12.91 -0.98
C PRO A 116 8.46 -11.80 -0.15
N LEU A 117 8.73 -10.63 -0.75
CA LEU A 117 9.44 -9.56 -0.07
C LEU A 117 8.53 -8.82 0.93
N SER A 118 9.18 -8.33 2.00
CA SER A 118 8.61 -7.40 2.95
C SER A 118 9.66 -6.37 3.33
N SER A 119 9.26 -5.16 3.70
CA SER A 119 10.21 -4.13 4.14
C SER A 119 11.02 -4.58 5.36
N SER A 120 10.43 -5.38 6.25
CA SER A 120 11.15 -5.95 7.41
C SER A 120 12.25 -6.91 6.98
N LEU A 121 11.98 -7.80 6.01
CA LEU A 121 12.99 -8.69 5.43
C LEU A 121 14.12 -7.89 4.78
N VAL A 122 13.77 -6.89 3.95
CA VAL A 122 14.74 -6.03 3.26
C VAL A 122 15.64 -5.30 4.26
N ARG A 123 15.07 -4.65 5.28
CA ARG A 123 15.86 -3.96 6.32
C ARG A 123 16.75 -4.92 7.11
N ALA A 124 16.24 -6.09 7.48
CA ALA A 124 17.02 -7.09 8.21
C ALA A 124 18.20 -7.62 7.39
N ALA A 125 18.02 -7.79 6.08
CA ALA A 125 19.07 -8.17 5.14
C ALA A 125 20.15 -7.08 5.02
N ILE A 126 19.74 -5.82 4.82
CA ILE A 126 20.64 -4.65 4.77
C ILE A 126 21.49 -4.56 6.03
N GLY A 127 20.86 -4.68 7.21
CA GLY A 127 21.55 -4.52 8.49
C GLY A 127 22.51 -5.66 8.86
N LYS A 128 22.50 -6.79 8.14
CA LYS A 128 23.42 -7.92 8.36
C LYS A 128 24.59 -7.95 7.38
N GLU A 129 24.31 -7.78 6.09
CA GLU A 129 25.23 -8.11 4.99
C GLU A 129 25.19 -7.05 3.86
N GLY A 130 24.51 -5.92 4.07
CA GLY A 130 24.28 -4.95 2.99
C GLY A 130 23.43 -5.48 1.83
N LEU A 131 23.27 -4.67 0.78
CA LEU A 131 22.51 -5.05 -0.42
C LEU A 131 23.38 -5.67 -1.51
N THR A 132 24.69 -5.48 -1.47
CA THR A 132 25.63 -5.81 -2.55
C THR A 132 26.36 -7.13 -2.38
N GLU A 133 26.33 -7.73 -1.18
CA GLU A 133 27.13 -8.92 -0.88
C GLU A 133 26.46 -10.25 -1.33
N ASP A 134 25.17 -10.23 -1.67
CA ASP A 134 24.38 -11.44 -1.96
C ASP A 134 23.62 -11.35 -3.29
N ARG A 135 23.95 -12.25 -4.24
CA ARG A 135 23.25 -12.36 -5.54
C ARG A 135 21.77 -12.76 -5.40
N GLY A 136 21.37 -13.34 -4.28
CA GLY A 136 19.96 -13.64 -3.97
C GLY A 136 19.09 -12.40 -3.77
N ARG A 137 19.70 -11.21 -3.66
CA ARG A 137 19.03 -9.92 -3.41
C ARG A 137 18.95 -9.03 -4.64
N GLU A 138 19.54 -9.46 -5.75
CA GLU A 138 19.48 -8.74 -7.02
C GLU A 138 18.00 -8.60 -7.44
N GLY A 139 17.59 -7.35 -7.72
CA GLY A 139 16.21 -7.04 -8.12
C GLY A 139 15.20 -6.87 -6.99
N TRP A 140 15.58 -6.99 -5.71
CA TRP A 140 14.67 -6.70 -4.59
C TRP A 140 14.21 -5.25 -4.55
N LEU A 141 15.08 -4.32 -4.96
CA LEU A 141 14.84 -2.89 -5.00
C LEU A 141 15.26 -2.31 -6.36
N PRO A 142 14.62 -1.23 -6.83
CA PRO A 142 15.14 -0.46 -7.94
C PRO A 142 16.56 0.04 -7.64
N SER A 143 17.47 -0.03 -8.62
CA SER A 143 18.89 0.33 -8.42
C SER A 143 19.10 1.74 -7.86
N ALA A 144 18.25 2.69 -8.25
CA ALA A 144 18.31 4.07 -7.72
C ALA A 144 17.94 4.15 -6.22
N VAL A 145 17.04 3.29 -5.74
CA VAL A 145 16.67 3.20 -4.33
C VAL A 145 17.80 2.54 -3.53
N GLN A 146 18.42 1.49 -4.09
CA GLN A 146 19.59 0.85 -3.49
C GLN A 146 20.75 1.85 -3.33
N ALA A 147 21.11 2.57 -4.39
CA ALA A 147 22.17 3.57 -4.34
C ALA A 147 21.89 4.66 -3.29
N TYR A 148 20.62 5.07 -3.14
CA TYR A 148 20.22 6.04 -2.12
C TYR A 148 20.38 5.47 -0.70
N ILE A 149 19.96 4.22 -0.46
CA ILE A 149 20.15 3.55 0.84
C ILE A 149 21.64 3.46 1.20
N GLU A 150 22.50 3.11 0.24
CA GLU A 150 23.95 3.01 0.43
C GLU A 150 24.59 4.37 0.69
N MET A 151 24.25 5.38 -0.10
CA MET A 151 24.79 6.75 0.01
C MET A 151 24.44 7.40 1.35
N HIS A 152 23.26 7.11 1.90
CA HIS A 152 22.79 7.66 3.17
C HIS A 152 22.94 6.69 4.35
N GLU A 153 23.61 5.55 4.15
CA GLU A 153 23.85 4.54 5.18
C GLU A 153 22.59 4.06 5.93
N LEU A 154 21.43 4.08 5.24
CA LEU A 154 20.15 3.77 5.86
C LEU A 154 20.07 2.29 6.26
N TYR A 155 19.44 2.03 7.42
CA TYR A 155 19.18 0.69 7.95
C TYR A 155 20.42 -0.13 8.31
N ARG A 156 21.62 0.46 8.28
CA ARG A 156 22.80 -0.12 8.93
C ARG A 156 22.56 -0.11 10.43
N LYS A 157 22.93 -1.20 11.11
CA LYS A 157 23.01 -1.15 12.58
C LYS A 157 24.08 -0.11 12.90
N SER A 158 23.69 0.96 13.58
CA SER A 158 24.66 1.83 14.24
C SER A 158 25.40 0.98 15.28
N ASP A 159 26.73 0.96 15.19
CA ASP A 159 27.59 0.47 16.27
C ASP A 159 27.40 1.39 17.48
N ASN A 160 26.31 1.22 18.23
CA ASN A 160 26.23 1.76 19.57
C ASN A 160 27.02 0.82 20.48
N LYS A 161 28.34 1.02 20.48
CA LYS A 161 29.17 0.75 21.65
C LYS A 161 28.76 1.75 22.71
N ASP A 162 28.11 1.27 23.75
CA ASP A 162 28.33 1.71 25.13
C ASP A 162 28.52 0.46 25.99
#